data_AF-A0A969TIZ3-F1
#
_entry.id   AF-A0A969TIZ3-F1
#
_cell.length_a   1.000
_cell.length_b   1.000
_cell.length_c   1.000
_cell.angle_alpha   90.00
_cell.angle_beta   90.00
_cell.angle_gamma   90.00
#
_symmetry.space_group_name_H-M   'P 1'
#
loop_
_entity.id
_entity.type
_entity.pdbx_description
1 polymer ?
#
loop_
_entity_poly.entity_id
_entity_poly.type
_entity_poly.pdbx_seq_one_letter_code
_entity_poly.pdbx_strand_id
1 'polypeptide(L)'
;MIQNLETGEVYPLEGLQHPWLDSRPNWSPDDRQIAFYSTRPLSNTPSISPTGNIFVSTVISNGTKPVAGAPVAYTDGVDGKHHAYPDWSPDGSKIAFQTSRHAGATSGAGWEIYVTDAREQNRTLIRLTNFDANSDNEPVNNMRPA
;
A
#
# COMPACT_ATOMS: atom_id res chain seq x y z
N MET A 1 -10.73 3.42 -11.53
CA MET A 1 -11.44 2.70 -12.62
C MET A 1 -10.54 1.58 -13.12
N ILE A 2 -11.10 0.54 -13.70
CA ILE A 2 -10.37 -0.49 -14.45
C ILE A 2 -10.70 -0.30 -15.92
N GLN A 3 -9.70 -0.34 -16.78
CA GLN A 3 -9.88 -0.26 -18.22
C GLN A 3 -9.50 -1.60 -18.85
N ASN A 4 -10.38 -2.14 -19.68
CA ASN A 4 -10.05 -3.23 -20.58
C ASN A 4 -9.23 -2.64 -21.74
N LEU A 5 -8.00 -3.10 -21.93
CA LEU A 5 -7.11 -2.59 -22.98
C LEU A 5 -7.43 -3.17 -24.37
N GLU A 6 -8.12 -4.31 -24.44
CA GLU A 6 -8.55 -4.93 -25.69
C GLU A 6 -9.81 -4.27 -26.25
N THR A 7 -10.82 -4.05 -25.39
CA THR A 7 -12.11 -3.47 -25.81
C THR A 7 -12.17 -1.95 -25.64
N GLY A 8 -11.27 -1.38 -24.86
CA GLY A 8 -11.30 0.04 -24.47
C GLY A 8 -12.35 0.37 -23.41
N GLU A 9 -13.14 -0.61 -22.96
CA GLU A 9 -14.20 -0.40 -21.97
C GLU A 9 -13.64 0.02 -20.62
N VAL A 10 -14.30 0.99 -20.00
CA VAL A 10 -13.92 1.52 -18.69
C VAL A 10 -14.98 1.16 -17.67
N TYR A 11 -14.55 0.46 -16.63
CA TYR A 11 -15.38 0.07 -15.51
C TYR A 11 -15.01 0.91 -14.28
N PRO A 12 -15.90 1.79 -13.80
CA PRO A 12 -15.69 2.43 -12.52
C PRO A 12 -15.65 1.34 -11.44
N LEU A 13 -14.71 1.46 -10.51
CA LEU A 13 -14.66 0.58 -9.35
C LEU A 13 -15.68 1.08 -8.34
N GLU A 14 -16.87 0.48 -8.37
CA GLU A 14 -17.93 0.78 -7.42
C GLU A 14 -17.46 0.42 -6.01
N GLY A 15 -17.70 1.31 -5.03
CA GLY A 15 -17.13 1.22 -3.68
C GLY A 15 -15.85 2.06 -3.46
N LEU A 16 -15.27 2.65 -4.52
CA LEU A 16 -14.18 3.64 -4.42
C LEU A 16 -14.64 5.09 -4.67
N GLN A 17 -15.95 5.34 -4.82
CA GLN A 17 -16.49 6.69 -4.87
C GLN A 17 -16.64 7.23 -3.45
N HIS A 18 -15.67 8.01 -3.01
CA HIS A 18 -15.59 8.53 -1.64
C HIS A 18 -14.69 9.78 -1.60
N PRO A 19 -14.76 10.60 -0.52
CA PRO A 19 -13.98 11.84 -0.43
C PRO A 19 -12.46 11.60 -0.22
N TRP A 20 -12.02 10.35 -0.04
CA TRP A 20 -10.62 10.03 0.18
C TRP A 20 -9.83 9.98 -1.13
N LEU A 21 -8.57 10.38 -1.08
CA LEU A 21 -7.66 10.34 -2.22
C LEU A 21 -7.10 8.92 -2.37
N ASP A 22 -7.40 8.28 -3.49
CA ASP A 22 -6.80 7.01 -3.92
C ASP A 22 -5.80 7.26 -5.06
N SER A 23 -4.62 6.67 -4.99
CA SER A 23 -3.59 6.82 -6.03
C SER A 23 -2.61 5.65 -6.06
N ARG A 24 -1.69 5.66 -7.04
CA ARG A 24 -0.58 4.70 -7.15
C ARG A 24 -1.05 3.22 -7.13
N PRO A 25 -2.02 2.84 -7.98
CA PRO A 25 -2.49 1.46 -8.01
C PRO A 25 -1.40 0.54 -8.58
N ASN A 26 -1.35 -0.68 -8.07
CA ASN A 26 -0.50 -1.75 -8.57
C ASN A 26 -1.22 -3.10 -8.48
N TRP A 27 -1.25 -3.84 -9.58
CA TRP A 27 -1.92 -5.13 -9.67
C TRP A 27 -1.06 -6.22 -9.05
N SER A 28 -1.70 -7.18 -8.39
CA SER A 28 -1.04 -8.41 -8.00
C SER A 28 -0.68 -9.24 -9.23
N PRO A 29 0.38 -10.06 -9.18
CA PRO A 29 0.82 -10.87 -10.32
C PRO A 29 -0.21 -11.89 -10.83
N ASP A 30 -1.25 -12.18 -10.05
CA ASP A 30 -2.34 -13.09 -10.40
C ASP A 30 -3.60 -12.38 -10.92
N ASP A 31 -3.54 -11.06 -11.15
CA ASP A 31 -4.62 -10.20 -11.65
C ASP A 31 -5.89 -10.20 -10.78
N ARG A 32 -5.79 -10.61 -9.51
CA ARG A 32 -6.94 -10.71 -8.60
C ARG A 32 -7.02 -9.61 -7.56
N GLN A 33 -5.98 -8.80 -7.39
CA GLN A 33 -5.93 -7.78 -6.35
C GLN A 33 -5.25 -6.52 -6.86
N ILE A 34 -5.65 -5.37 -6.31
CA ILE A 34 -4.99 -4.10 -6.52
C ILE A 34 -4.55 -3.56 -5.17
N ALA A 35 -3.26 -3.28 -5.03
CA ALA A 35 -2.71 -2.49 -3.93
C ALA A 35 -2.68 -1.01 -4.33
N PHE A 36 -3.01 -0.11 -3.41
CA PHE A 36 -3.06 1.32 -3.71
C PHE A 36 -2.87 2.16 -2.45
N TYR A 37 -2.44 3.41 -2.65
CA TYR A 37 -2.41 4.45 -1.62
C TYR A 37 -3.82 4.97 -1.40
N SER A 38 -4.25 5.11 -0.14
CA SER A 38 -5.53 5.77 0.20
C SER A 38 -5.43 6.61 1.47
N THR A 39 -6.07 7.79 1.48
CA THR A 39 -6.26 8.61 2.70
C THR A 39 -7.54 8.25 3.47
N ARG A 40 -8.13 7.09 3.20
CA ARG A 40 -9.29 6.63 3.96
C ARG A 40 -8.92 6.33 5.41
N PRO A 41 -9.80 6.62 6.38
CA PRO A 41 -9.51 6.40 7.80
C PRO A 41 -9.37 4.91 8.10
N LEU A 42 -8.51 4.61 9.07
CA LEU A 42 -8.47 3.30 9.71
C LEU A 42 -9.52 3.26 10.83
N SER A 43 -10.03 2.08 11.16
CA SER A 43 -11.12 1.89 12.13
C SER A 43 -10.80 2.34 13.56
N ASN A 44 -9.54 2.68 13.84
CA ASN A 44 -8.99 2.88 15.17
C ASN A 44 -8.11 4.14 15.32
N THR A 45 -8.07 5.06 14.34
CA THR A 45 -7.30 6.31 14.44
C THR A 45 -8.19 7.55 14.51
N PRO A 46 -8.24 8.25 15.65
CA PRO A 46 -9.01 9.47 15.80
C PRO A 46 -8.19 10.68 15.37
N SER A 47 -7.75 10.83 14.11
CA SER A 47 -7.06 12.08 13.75
C SER A 47 -7.03 12.46 12.27
N ILE A 48 -7.75 13.56 11.99
CA ILE A 48 -7.51 14.78 11.19
C ILE A 48 -6.24 15.00 10.34
N SER A 49 -5.28 14.08 10.26
CA SER A 49 -4.17 14.21 9.30
C SER A 49 -4.45 13.30 8.09
N PRO A 50 -4.48 13.82 6.84
CA PRO A 50 -4.72 13.03 5.62
C PRO A 50 -3.49 12.18 5.26
N THR A 51 -3.03 11.42 6.23
CA THR A 51 -1.94 10.46 6.08
C THR A 51 -2.47 9.27 5.32
N GLY A 52 -1.78 8.92 4.24
CA GLY A 52 -2.18 7.81 3.39
C GLY A 52 -1.57 6.50 3.84
N ASN A 53 -2.36 5.45 3.65
CA ASN A 53 -2.06 4.07 3.98
C ASN A 53 -2.10 3.20 2.73
N ILE A 54 -1.52 2.00 2.83
CA ILE A 54 -1.65 1.00 1.78
C ILE A 54 -2.93 0.21 2.00
N PHE A 55 -3.77 0.18 0.98
CA PHE A 55 -4.97 -0.65 0.93
C PHE A 55 -4.86 -1.65 -0.20
N VAL A 56 -5.52 -2.79 -0.01
CA VAL A 56 -5.69 -3.79 -1.06
C VAL A 56 -7.16 -4.09 -1.23
N SER A 57 -7.58 -4.18 -2.49
CA SER A 57 -8.92 -4.61 -2.86
C SER A 57 -8.83 -5.81 -3.79
N THR A 58 -9.64 -6.83 -3.53
CA THR A 58 -9.84 -7.95 -4.45
C THR A 58 -10.63 -7.47 -5.66
N VAL A 59 -10.23 -7.86 -6.85
CA VAL A 59 -10.98 -7.66 -8.07
C VAL A 59 -11.46 -9.00 -8.61
N ILE A 60 -12.77 -9.13 -8.78
CA ILE A 60 -13.40 -10.32 -9.36
C ILE A 60 -13.91 -9.93 -10.76
N SER A 61 -13.45 -10.64 -11.79
CA SER A 61 -13.97 -10.50 -13.15
C SER A 61 -14.67 -11.78 -13.57
N ASN A 62 -15.99 -11.69 -13.79
CA ASN A 62 -16.82 -12.79 -14.32
C ASN A 62 -17.14 -12.60 -15.82
N GLY A 63 -16.23 -11.99 -16.57
CA GLY A 63 -16.32 -11.89 -18.04
C GLY A 63 -17.21 -10.78 -18.61
N THR A 64 -17.81 -9.92 -17.78
CA THR A 64 -18.64 -8.79 -18.26
C THR A 64 -18.33 -7.46 -17.57
N LYS A 65 -18.01 -7.47 -16.28
CA LYS A 65 -17.59 -6.28 -15.53
C LYS A 65 -16.72 -6.69 -14.33
N PRO A 66 -15.50 -6.15 -14.18
CA PRO A 66 -14.73 -6.33 -12.97
C PRO A 66 -15.38 -5.60 -11.80
N VAL A 67 -15.43 -6.26 -10.65
CA VAL A 67 -15.97 -5.72 -9.40
C VAL A 67 -14.86 -5.74 -8.34
N ALA A 68 -14.61 -4.58 -7.74
CA ALA A 68 -13.72 -4.47 -6.59
C ALA A 68 -14.48 -4.79 -5.30
N GLY A 69 -13.88 -5.60 -4.44
CA GLY A 69 -14.34 -5.85 -3.08
C GLY A 69 -14.02 -4.67 -2.14
N ALA A 70 -14.52 -4.77 -0.91
CA ALA A 70 -14.21 -3.78 0.13
C ALA A 70 -12.69 -3.70 0.37
N PRO A 71 -12.08 -2.51 0.31
CA PRO A 71 -10.64 -2.38 0.54
C PRO A 71 -10.25 -2.67 1.98
N VAL A 72 -9.13 -3.36 2.16
CA VAL A 72 -8.56 -3.75 3.45
C VAL A 72 -7.24 -3.01 3.66
N ALA A 73 -7.02 -2.48 4.86
CA ALA A 73 -5.76 -1.82 5.21
C ALA A 73 -4.64 -2.83 5.41
N TYR A 74 -3.47 -2.55 4.84
CA TYR A 74 -2.25 -3.37 4.93
C TYR A 74 -1.15 -2.68 5.75
N THR A 75 -1.41 -1.46 6.23
CA THR A 75 -0.59 -0.70 7.16
C THR A 75 -1.40 -0.27 8.38
N ASP A 76 -0.68 0.04 9.45
CA ASP A 76 -1.19 0.32 10.80
C ASP A 76 -1.56 1.80 11.05
N GLY A 77 -1.26 2.69 10.08
CA GLY A 77 -1.62 4.11 10.12
C GLY A 77 -1.05 4.85 11.32
N VAL A 78 0.24 4.63 11.60
CA VAL A 78 0.99 5.38 12.62
C VAL A 78 0.73 6.88 12.46
N ASP A 79 0.33 7.54 13.55
CA ASP A 79 -0.15 8.92 13.53
C ASP A 79 0.83 9.89 12.86
N GLY A 80 0.34 10.63 11.87
CA GLY A 80 1.13 11.62 11.14
C GLY A 80 2.10 11.03 10.11
N LYS A 81 2.05 9.71 9.85
CA LYS A 81 3.00 9.00 8.97
C LYS A 81 2.33 8.50 7.71
N HIS A 82 3.05 8.58 6.60
CA HIS A 82 2.57 8.15 5.29
C HIS A 82 3.16 6.80 4.91
N HIS A 83 2.37 6.03 4.17
CA HIS A 83 2.76 4.78 3.51
C HIS A 83 2.31 4.87 2.05
N ALA A 84 3.25 4.77 1.11
CA ALA A 84 2.98 5.03 -0.30
C ALA A 84 3.81 4.14 -1.23
N TYR A 85 3.47 4.17 -2.52
CA TYR A 85 4.15 3.44 -3.59
C TYR A 85 4.20 1.91 -3.34
N PRO A 86 3.03 1.25 -3.25
CA PRO A 86 3.00 -0.18 -3.06
C PRO A 86 3.49 -0.91 -4.32
N ASP A 87 4.26 -1.98 -4.11
CA ASP A 87 4.68 -2.89 -5.16
C ASP A 87 4.62 -4.34 -4.70
N TRP A 88 4.08 -5.22 -5.56
CA TRP A 88 3.93 -6.63 -5.24
C TRP A 88 5.22 -7.39 -5.50
N SER A 89 5.54 -8.35 -4.64
CA SER A 89 6.56 -9.33 -4.96
C SER A 89 6.11 -10.16 -6.18
N PRO A 90 7.04 -10.68 -7.01
CA PRO A 90 6.69 -11.46 -8.20
C PRO A 90 5.85 -12.71 -7.92
N ASP A 91 5.98 -13.29 -6.73
CA ASP A 91 5.20 -14.44 -6.27
C ASP A 91 3.86 -14.02 -5.62
N GLY A 92 3.58 -12.73 -5.50
CA GLY A 92 2.39 -12.17 -4.86
C GLY A 92 2.28 -12.44 -3.34
N SER A 93 3.37 -12.87 -2.69
CA SER A 93 3.34 -13.15 -1.25
C SER A 93 3.52 -11.91 -0.38
N LYS A 94 4.11 -10.84 -0.92
CA LYS A 94 4.53 -9.66 -0.17
C LYS A 94 4.22 -8.37 -0.94
N ILE A 95 4.11 -7.28 -0.20
CA ILE A 95 4.01 -5.92 -0.74
C ILE A 95 5.12 -5.07 -0.14
N ALA A 96 5.99 -4.52 -0.98
CA ALA A 96 6.95 -3.49 -0.61
C ALA A 96 6.30 -2.09 -0.69
N PHE A 97 6.69 -1.18 0.19
CA PHE A 97 6.20 0.20 0.18
C PHE A 97 7.18 1.17 0.85
N GLN A 98 7.05 2.45 0.53
CA GLN A 98 7.76 3.53 1.20
C GLN A 98 6.98 4.00 2.43
N THR A 99 7.69 4.31 3.51
CA THR A 99 7.06 4.83 4.74
C THR A 99 7.87 5.92 5.41
N SER A 100 7.18 6.94 5.93
CA SER A 100 7.81 8.00 6.75
C SER A 100 7.74 7.72 8.25
N ARG A 101 7.46 6.47 8.66
CA ARG A 101 7.15 6.12 10.05
C ARG A 101 8.23 6.48 11.06
N HIS A 102 9.49 6.51 10.62
CA HIS A 102 10.63 6.89 11.44
C HIS A 102 11.18 8.30 11.15
N ALA A 103 10.55 9.06 10.27
CA ALA A 103 10.91 10.46 10.07
C ALA A 103 10.68 11.27 11.35
N GLY A 104 11.57 12.21 11.65
CA GLY A 104 11.34 13.21 12.69
C GLY A 104 10.19 14.16 12.35
N ALA A 105 9.80 15.02 13.29
CA ALA A 105 8.77 16.05 13.08
C ALA A 105 9.20 17.16 12.08
N THR A 106 10.50 17.26 11.82
CA THR A 106 11.11 18.30 11.00
C THR A 106 11.89 17.67 9.84
N SER A 107 11.40 17.89 8.61
CA SER A 107 12.03 17.62 7.31
C SER A 107 11.88 16.22 6.68
N GLY A 108 11.54 16.24 5.38
CA GLY A 108 11.05 15.13 4.56
C GLY A 108 12.10 14.16 4.01
N ALA A 109 13.12 13.83 4.80
CA ALA A 109 14.17 12.90 4.41
C ALA A 109 13.98 11.47 4.97
N GLY A 110 13.07 11.26 5.93
CA GLY A 110 12.94 9.99 6.67
C GLY A 110 12.09 8.90 6.01
N TRP A 111 12.14 8.76 4.68
CA TRP A 111 11.42 7.69 3.98
C TRP A 111 12.21 6.40 4.00
N GLU A 112 11.55 5.28 4.26
CA GLU A 112 12.16 3.96 4.34
C GLU A 112 11.38 2.93 3.54
N ILE A 113 12.03 1.83 3.18
CA ILE A 113 11.40 0.70 2.53
C ILE A 113 10.99 -0.33 3.57
N TYR A 114 9.73 -0.71 3.49
CA TYR A 114 9.11 -1.75 4.30
C TYR A 114 8.47 -2.80 3.41
N VAL A 115 8.27 -3.97 3.98
CA VAL A 115 7.50 -5.05 3.38
C VAL A 115 6.43 -5.54 4.35
N THR A 116 5.28 -5.92 3.81
CA THR A 116 4.20 -6.58 4.54
C THR A 116 3.81 -7.88 3.86
N ASP A 117 3.38 -8.88 4.65
CA ASP A 117 2.83 -10.12 4.12
C ASP A 117 1.45 -9.88 3.50
N ALA A 118 1.27 -10.34 2.26
CA ALA A 118 0.06 -10.07 1.51
C ALA A 118 -1.04 -11.12 1.72
N ARG A 119 -0.66 -12.33 2.14
CA ARG A 119 -1.56 -13.49 2.25
C ARG A 119 -2.14 -13.68 3.66
N GLU A 120 -1.59 -12.98 4.65
CA GLU A 120 -1.98 -13.15 6.05
C GLU A 120 -2.96 -12.07 6.50
N GLN A 121 -3.84 -12.40 7.44
CA GLN A 121 -4.72 -11.42 8.06
C GLN A 121 -3.99 -10.62 9.15
N ASN A 122 -3.11 -11.29 9.91
CA ASN A 122 -2.26 -10.69 10.94
C ASN A 122 -0.90 -10.33 10.34
N ARG A 123 -0.91 -9.29 9.49
CA ARG A 123 0.24 -8.93 8.67
C ARG A 123 1.38 -8.39 9.53
N THR A 124 2.59 -8.82 9.24
CA THR A 124 3.81 -8.31 9.87
C THR A 124 4.44 -7.24 8.99
N LEU A 125 4.85 -6.12 9.60
CA LEU A 125 5.60 -5.07 8.92
C LEU A 125 7.10 -5.25 9.16
N ILE A 126 7.84 -5.53 8.08
CA ILE A 126 9.26 -5.82 8.09
C ILE A 126 10.00 -4.60 7.52
N ARG A 127 10.93 -4.04 8.30
CA ARG A 127 11.80 -2.94 7.87
C ARG A 127 12.93 -3.48 6.99
N LEU A 128 13.11 -2.91 5.80
CA LEU A 128 14.23 -3.29 4.93
C LEU A 128 15.39 -2.29 4.99
N THR A 129 15.10 -1.00 5.17
CA THR A 129 16.12 0.05 5.25
C THR A 129 16.04 0.81 6.57
N ASN A 130 17.17 1.32 7.03
CA ASN A 130 17.31 2.16 8.20
C ASN A 130 17.67 3.58 7.79
N PHE A 131 16.80 4.53 8.10
CA PHE A 131 17.07 5.95 7.95
C PHE A 131 18.14 6.42 8.94
N ASP A 132 19.15 7.09 8.40
CA ASP A 132 20.11 7.90 9.13
C ASP A 132 20.03 9.32 8.57
N ALA A 133 19.82 10.31 9.45
CA ALA A 133 19.69 11.70 9.04
C ALA A 133 20.99 12.30 8.47
N ASN A 134 22.12 11.62 8.64
CA ASN A 134 23.44 12.08 8.23
C ASN A 134 24.01 11.30 7.04
N SER A 135 23.28 10.34 6.46
CA SER A 135 23.73 9.53 5.32
C SER A 135 22.56 9.04 4.47
N ASP A 136 22.87 8.26 3.43
CA ASP A 136 21.85 7.49 2.71
C ASP A 136 21.30 6.36 3.60
N ASN A 137 20.12 5.86 3.22
CA ASN A 137 19.48 4.73 3.90
C ASN A 137 20.26 3.43 3.68
N GLU A 138 20.62 2.78 4.77
CA GLU A 138 21.34 1.50 4.74
C GLU A 138 20.38 0.30 4.91
N PRO A 139 20.67 -0.88 4.34
CA PRO A 139 19.87 -2.07 4.60
C PRO A 139 19.94 -2.45 6.09
N VAL A 140 18.85 -3.00 6.63
CA VAL A 140 18.87 -3.55 7.98
C VAL A 140 19.72 -4.83 7.98
N ASN A 141 20.78 -4.85 8.80
CA ASN A 141 21.81 -5.91 8.84
C ASN A 141 21.32 -7.34 9.17
N ASN A 142 20.03 -7.53 9.47
CA ASN A 142 19.44 -8.83 9.81
C ASN A 142 18.85 -9.57 8.59
N MET A 143 19.09 -9.09 7.37
CA MET A 143 18.52 -9.65 6.13
C MET A 143 19.46 -10.58 5.35
N ARG A 144 20.68 -10.84 5.84
CA ARG A 144 21.54 -11.87 5.24
C ARG A 144 21.12 -13.24 5.78
N PRO A 145 20.67 -14.19 4.93
CA PRO A 145 20.60 -15.58 5.35
C PRO A 145 22.01 -16.03 5.73
N ALA A 146 22.11 -16.80 6.81
CA ALA A 146 23.31 -17.57 7.14
C ALA A 146 23.57 -18.65 6.09
#